data_AF-A0A4Q2ZBC1-F1
#
_entry.id   AF-A0A4Q2ZBC1-F1
#
_cell.length_a   1.000
_cell.length_b   1.000
_cell.length_c   1.000
_cell.angle_alpha   90.00
_cell.angle_beta   90.00
_cell.angle_gamma   90.00
#
_symmetry.space_group_name_H-M   'P 1'
#
loop_
_entity.id
_entity.type
_entity.pdbx_description
1 polymer ?
#
loop_
_entity_poly.entity_id
_entity_poly.type
_entity_poly.pdbx_seq_one_letter_code
_entity_poly.pdbx_strand_id
1 'polypeptide(L)'
;LILNGGNIDQAGGGTSTTMVLTGTVLSKAPAFVGSLGTTTTNCETLDFAAPISGESVINIGGTGNGGANRGVVRMSAANPFTGTVNAIQPTGGAIAHATNRLFQLAHVDALQYATLNILISEDNGISFAATANTGTFRVGGLNSSSQAPLALQDTAGAAITLDVGSNNLNSEIYGPLTGPGNLIKSGDGIFYLFAQNTYTGNTTVNKGVLSIDLPVLADTATLSIASTGFLELFHSEEDVVGSLVLAGEVKGPGVYDSTNSGGLILGSGKIRVLGAPTGGFTSYMDTFPSLSSGDKTANADPDKDGITNLVEYALSGLNPTSPDTLGATLSSGSLTFNKRAEAVTNNDINYIIETSVNLGGAPGDWTTVVPTANDPTTISYTLPAGQPKIFARLKITQK
;
A
#
# COMPACT_ATOMS: atom_id res chain seq x y z
N LEU A 1 33.84 -12.69 6.19
CA LEU A 1 33.53 -14.09 5.81
C LEU A 1 33.56 -14.21 4.29
N ILE A 2 34.09 -15.28 3.72
CA ILE A 2 34.00 -15.54 2.27
C ILE A 2 33.15 -16.80 2.07
N LEU A 3 32.03 -16.66 1.36
CA LEU A 3 31.21 -17.79 0.90
C LEU A 3 31.73 -18.22 -0.46
N ASN A 4 32.53 -19.28 -0.52
CA ASN A 4 33.13 -19.80 -1.75
C ASN A 4 32.82 -21.29 -1.90
N GLY A 5 31.53 -21.62 -1.82
CA GLY A 5 31.07 -23.00 -1.64
C GLY A 5 30.82 -23.35 -0.17
N GLY A 6 30.36 -24.59 0.06
CA GLY A 6 30.14 -25.14 1.40
C GLY A 6 28.95 -24.49 2.12
N ASN A 7 28.93 -24.68 3.44
CA ASN A 7 27.77 -24.34 4.25
C ASN A 7 28.13 -23.58 5.54
N ILE A 8 27.24 -22.68 5.95
CA ILE A 8 27.22 -22.07 7.29
C ILE A 8 25.90 -22.44 7.96
N ASP A 9 25.99 -23.04 9.14
CA ASP A 9 24.84 -23.36 9.97
C ASP A 9 24.99 -22.69 11.33
N GLN A 10 23.92 -22.05 11.81
CA GLN A 10 23.76 -21.88 13.24
C GLN A 10 22.98 -23.07 13.80
N ALA A 11 23.73 -24.04 14.32
CA ALA A 11 23.17 -25.20 15.01
C ALA A 11 23.19 -25.02 16.53
N GLY A 12 22.04 -25.27 17.19
CA GLY A 12 21.88 -25.28 18.65
C GLY A 12 20.69 -26.14 19.05
N GLY A 13 20.86 -27.10 19.94
CA GLY A 13 19.77 -27.99 20.34
C GLY A 13 18.80 -27.30 21.30
N GLY A 14 17.62 -26.89 20.83
CA GLY A 14 16.50 -26.50 21.68
C GLY A 14 16.60 -25.12 22.33
N THR A 15 17.23 -24.13 21.68
CA THR A 15 17.40 -22.76 22.20
C THR A 15 16.84 -21.71 21.22
N SER A 16 16.89 -20.42 21.61
CA SER A 16 16.63 -19.28 20.72
C SER A 16 17.83 -18.35 20.66
N THR A 17 18.99 -18.89 20.31
CA THR A 17 20.23 -18.11 20.20
C THR A 17 20.32 -17.41 18.84
N THR A 18 21.12 -16.34 18.77
CA THR A 18 21.40 -15.62 17.51
C THR A 18 22.90 -15.61 17.27
N MET A 19 23.34 -16.08 16.11
CA MET A 19 24.70 -15.90 15.62
C MET A 19 24.75 -14.66 14.74
N VAL A 20 25.46 -13.62 15.17
CA VAL A 20 25.54 -12.35 14.43
C VAL A 20 26.88 -12.25 13.70
N LEU A 21 26.81 -12.09 12.37
CA LEU A 21 27.95 -11.84 11.50
C LEU A 21 28.14 -10.33 11.30
N THR A 22 29.06 -9.75 12.08
CA THR A 22 29.32 -8.29 12.09
C THR A 22 30.43 -7.85 11.14
N GLY A 23 31.16 -8.78 10.53
CA GLY A 23 32.16 -8.51 9.50
C GLY A 23 31.60 -8.71 8.10
N THR A 24 32.12 -7.97 7.11
CA THR A 24 31.65 -8.05 5.72
C THR A 24 31.70 -9.48 5.17
N VAL A 25 30.75 -9.77 4.29
CA VAL A 25 30.61 -11.07 3.64
C VAL A 25 30.80 -10.92 2.13
N LEU A 26 31.58 -11.82 1.53
CA LEU A 26 31.82 -11.87 0.10
C LEU A 26 31.37 -13.22 -0.45
N SER A 27 30.38 -13.22 -1.35
CA SER A 27 29.85 -14.40 -2.03
C SER A 27 30.53 -14.61 -3.37
N LYS A 28 31.33 -15.67 -3.49
CA LYS A 28 32.14 -16.04 -4.67
C LYS A 28 31.68 -17.30 -5.39
N ALA A 29 31.09 -18.25 -4.67
CA ALA A 29 30.54 -19.48 -5.26
C ALA A 29 29.30 -19.92 -4.47
N PRO A 30 28.39 -20.71 -5.08
CA PRO A 30 27.14 -21.11 -4.46
C PRO A 30 27.34 -21.73 -3.08
N ALA A 31 26.72 -21.15 -2.05
CA ALA A 31 26.85 -21.60 -0.67
C ALA A 31 25.48 -21.83 -0.02
N PHE A 32 25.42 -22.69 0.99
CA PHE A 32 24.23 -22.85 1.83
C PHE A 32 24.39 -22.11 3.15
N VAL A 33 23.33 -21.44 3.58
CA VAL A 33 23.26 -20.75 4.86
C VAL A 33 21.99 -21.22 5.57
N GLY A 34 22.07 -21.47 6.87
CA GLY A 34 20.95 -22.01 7.61
C GLY A 34 21.06 -21.78 9.10
N SER A 35 19.96 -22.07 9.78
CA SER A 35 19.88 -22.11 11.23
C SER A 35 18.89 -23.20 11.64
N LEU A 36 19.12 -23.78 12.81
CA LEU A 36 18.23 -24.80 13.35
C LEU A 36 16.95 -24.17 13.89
N GLY A 37 15.88 -24.96 13.90
CA GLY A 37 14.61 -24.56 14.48
C GLY A 37 13.71 -25.77 14.61
N THR A 38 13.02 -25.88 15.74
CA THR A 38 12.05 -26.97 16.00
C THR A 38 10.66 -26.44 16.30
N THR A 39 10.57 -25.29 16.98
CA THR A 39 9.34 -24.57 17.31
C THR A 39 9.65 -23.08 17.40
N THR A 40 8.64 -22.22 17.56
CA THR A 40 8.86 -20.77 17.69
C THR A 40 9.73 -20.36 18.88
N THR A 41 9.73 -21.14 19.98
CA THR A 41 10.55 -20.86 21.17
C THR A 41 11.92 -21.54 21.16
N ASN A 42 12.15 -22.45 20.21
CA ASN A 42 13.40 -23.19 20.02
C ASN A 42 13.81 -22.99 18.56
N CYS A 43 14.12 -21.74 18.22
CA CYS A 43 14.41 -21.28 16.88
C CYS A 43 15.65 -20.38 16.89
N GLU A 44 16.72 -20.88 16.31
CA GLU A 44 17.98 -20.16 16.14
C GLU A 44 17.89 -19.12 15.01
N THR A 45 18.77 -18.10 15.04
CA THR A 45 18.79 -17.03 14.04
C THR A 45 20.20 -16.68 13.56
N LEU A 46 20.54 -17.06 12.33
CA LEU A 46 21.77 -16.63 11.68
C LEU A 46 21.57 -15.24 11.08
N ASP A 47 22.21 -14.22 11.64
CA ASP A 47 22.02 -12.82 11.28
C ASP A 47 23.24 -12.24 10.55
N PHE A 48 23.05 -11.87 9.29
CA PHE A 48 23.99 -11.10 8.49
C PHE A 48 23.81 -9.61 8.79
N ALA A 49 24.46 -9.14 9.84
CA ALA A 49 24.41 -7.75 10.30
C ALA A 49 25.38 -6.81 9.55
N ALA A 50 26.31 -7.36 8.78
CA ALA A 50 27.20 -6.61 7.92
C ALA A 50 26.91 -6.87 6.43
N PRO A 51 27.29 -5.93 5.52
CA PRO A 51 27.01 -6.06 4.10
C PRO A 51 27.56 -7.34 3.47
N ILE A 52 26.73 -7.94 2.62
CA ILE A 52 27.07 -9.02 1.69
C ILE A 52 27.33 -8.41 0.32
N SER A 53 28.41 -8.82 -0.33
CA SER A 53 28.80 -8.43 -1.69
C SER A 53 29.05 -9.64 -2.58
N GLY A 54 29.15 -9.43 -3.89
CA GLY A 54 29.36 -10.49 -4.89
C GLY A 54 28.10 -10.79 -5.69
N GLU A 55 28.19 -11.82 -6.54
CA GLU A 55 27.18 -12.13 -7.57
C GLU A 55 26.76 -13.61 -7.61
N SER A 56 27.25 -14.41 -6.67
CA SER A 56 26.99 -15.85 -6.65
C SER A 56 25.60 -16.21 -6.08
N VAL A 57 25.41 -17.46 -5.64
CA VAL A 57 24.15 -17.95 -5.10
C VAL A 57 24.25 -18.16 -3.59
N ILE A 58 23.28 -17.66 -2.84
CA ILE A 58 23.10 -17.95 -1.41
C ILE A 58 21.82 -18.76 -1.25
N ASN A 59 21.96 -20.03 -0.88
CA ASN A 59 20.84 -20.92 -0.63
C ASN A 59 20.50 -20.89 0.86
N ILE A 60 19.33 -20.39 1.22
CA ILE A 60 18.77 -20.40 2.57
C ILE A 60 17.88 -21.63 2.69
N GLY A 61 18.12 -22.49 3.69
CA GLY A 61 17.30 -23.69 3.90
C GLY A 61 17.71 -24.92 3.07
N GLY A 62 16.77 -25.85 2.88
CA GLY A 62 16.96 -27.08 2.10
C GLY A 62 17.84 -28.18 2.75
N THR A 63 18.27 -29.16 1.94
CA THR A 63 19.08 -30.33 2.37
C THR A 63 20.59 -30.07 2.41
N GLY A 64 21.06 -28.96 1.83
CA GLY A 64 22.48 -28.76 1.50
C GLY A 64 23.42 -28.76 2.72
N ASN A 65 22.89 -28.50 3.92
CA ASN A 65 23.69 -28.41 5.14
C ASN A 65 23.51 -29.55 6.16
N GLY A 66 22.71 -30.58 5.86
CA GLY A 66 22.49 -31.71 6.77
C GLY A 66 21.73 -31.41 8.08
N GLY A 67 21.53 -30.13 8.44
CA GLY A 67 20.63 -29.68 9.51
C GLY A 67 19.16 -29.61 9.05
N ALA A 68 18.23 -29.53 10.02
CA ALA A 68 16.80 -29.37 9.68
C ALA A 68 16.51 -28.02 9.00
N ASN A 69 17.39 -27.02 9.15
CA ASN A 69 17.39 -25.70 8.50
C ASN A 69 16.03 -24.98 8.52
N ARG A 70 15.38 -24.95 9.68
CA ARG A 70 14.02 -24.38 9.86
C ARG A 70 13.99 -23.11 10.69
N GLY A 71 15.17 -22.69 11.15
CA GLY A 71 15.35 -21.47 11.90
C GLY A 71 15.20 -20.23 11.04
N VAL A 72 15.61 -19.09 11.58
CA VAL A 72 15.62 -17.82 10.84
C VAL A 72 17.00 -17.57 10.24
N VAL A 73 17.07 -17.24 8.96
CA VAL A 73 18.20 -16.49 8.40
C VAL A 73 17.74 -15.06 8.25
N ARG A 74 18.53 -14.10 8.74
CA ARG A 74 18.22 -12.68 8.72
C ARG A 74 19.28 -11.92 7.94
N MET A 75 18.86 -10.99 7.09
CA MET A 75 19.76 -10.00 6.47
C MET A 75 19.40 -8.61 7.01
N SER A 76 20.26 -8.07 7.87
CA SER A 76 20.02 -6.84 8.64
C SER A 76 20.81 -5.63 8.13
N ALA A 77 21.56 -5.79 7.03
CA ALA A 77 22.33 -4.72 6.39
C ALA A 77 21.83 -4.42 4.98
N ALA A 78 22.09 -3.19 4.51
CA ALA A 78 22.07 -2.89 3.08
C ALA A 78 23.16 -3.70 2.37
N ASN A 79 22.80 -4.37 1.28
CA ASN A 79 23.72 -5.26 0.58
C ASN A 79 23.97 -4.80 -0.87
N PRO A 80 25.22 -4.58 -1.28
CA PRO A 80 25.58 -4.42 -2.69
C PRO A 80 25.57 -5.76 -3.48
N PHE A 81 25.04 -6.83 -2.90
CA PHE A 81 24.96 -8.16 -3.52
C PHE A 81 24.03 -8.14 -4.73
N THR A 82 24.52 -8.63 -5.87
CA THR A 82 23.79 -8.65 -7.16
C THR A 82 23.42 -10.07 -7.61
N GLY A 83 23.72 -11.06 -6.78
CA GLY A 83 23.50 -12.47 -7.09
C GLY A 83 22.08 -12.94 -6.80
N THR A 84 21.95 -14.25 -6.57
CA THR A 84 20.66 -14.89 -6.29
C THR A 84 20.59 -15.39 -4.86
N VAL A 85 19.48 -15.14 -4.19
CA VAL A 85 19.11 -15.77 -2.93
C VAL A 85 17.99 -16.76 -3.18
N ASN A 86 18.22 -18.03 -2.88
CA ASN A 86 17.17 -19.06 -2.94
C ASN A 86 16.69 -19.32 -1.51
N ALA A 87 15.44 -19.00 -1.20
CA ALA A 87 14.80 -19.44 0.04
C ALA A 87 14.11 -20.78 -0.22
N ILE A 88 14.61 -21.85 0.38
CA ILE A 88 14.27 -23.24 0.01
C ILE A 88 13.52 -23.91 1.15
N GLN A 89 12.40 -24.55 0.82
CA GLN A 89 11.61 -25.37 1.75
C GLN A 89 12.53 -26.28 2.60
N PRO A 90 12.50 -26.16 3.94
CA PRO A 90 13.29 -27.03 4.80
C PRO A 90 12.88 -28.49 4.68
N THR A 91 13.84 -29.40 4.84
CA THR A 91 13.60 -30.84 4.69
C THR A 91 12.96 -31.43 5.96
N GLY A 92 11.94 -32.27 5.76
CA GLY A 92 11.30 -33.05 6.83
C GLY A 92 10.23 -32.30 7.64
N GLY A 93 9.77 -31.12 7.22
CA GLY A 93 8.63 -30.42 7.82
C GLY A 93 8.71 -28.89 7.87
N ALA A 94 7.83 -28.30 8.69
CA ALA A 94 7.43 -26.90 8.64
C ALA A 94 8.48 -25.86 9.07
N ILE A 95 8.40 -24.64 8.54
CA ILE A 95 9.13 -23.46 9.03
C ILE A 95 8.86 -23.28 10.53
N ALA A 96 9.92 -23.20 11.35
CA ALA A 96 9.76 -23.29 12.81
C ALA A 96 9.21 -22.00 13.45
N HIS A 97 9.53 -20.84 12.88
CA HIS A 97 9.13 -19.55 13.44
C HIS A 97 7.89 -18.98 12.76
N ALA A 98 6.78 -18.85 13.50
CA ALA A 98 5.52 -18.36 12.95
C ALA A 98 5.61 -16.92 12.42
N THR A 99 6.34 -16.04 13.12
CA THR A 99 6.47 -14.60 12.78
C THR A 99 7.68 -14.25 11.90
N ASN A 100 8.90 -14.63 12.29
CA ASN A 100 10.13 -14.26 11.56
C ASN A 100 10.38 -15.13 10.33
N ARG A 101 9.67 -16.25 10.19
CA ARG A 101 9.70 -17.16 9.04
C ARG A 101 11.12 -17.68 8.75
N LEU A 102 11.33 -18.31 7.60
CA LEU A 102 12.62 -18.91 7.26
C LEU A 102 13.66 -17.85 6.92
N PHE A 103 13.26 -16.86 6.12
CA PHE A 103 14.14 -15.79 5.69
C PHE A 103 13.51 -14.44 6.04
N GLN A 104 14.22 -13.63 6.82
CA GLN A 104 13.79 -12.31 7.24
C GLN A 104 14.63 -11.21 6.57
N LEU A 105 13.95 -10.32 5.85
CA LEU A 105 14.52 -9.04 5.42
C LEU A 105 14.43 -8.06 6.58
N ALA A 106 15.55 -7.81 7.25
CA ALA A 106 15.66 -6.89 8.37
C ALA A 106 16.36 -5.58 8.00
N HIS A 107 16.43 -5.28 6.70
CA HIS A 107 16.81 -3.99 6.16
C HIS A 107 16.06 -3.76 4.85
N VAL A 108 15.68 -2.51 4.56
CA VAL A 108 14.94 -2.13 3.36
C VAL A 108 15.70 -2.45 2.07
N ASP A 109 17.01 -2.24 2.05
CA ASP A 109 17.88 -2.56 0.91
C ASP A 109 18.64 -3.89 1.07
N ALA A 110 18.08 -4.84 1.81
CA ALA A 110 18.73 -6.14 2.02
C ALA A 110 18.95 -6.91 0.71
N LEU A 111 18.07 -6.76 -0.29
CA LEU A 111 18.15 -7.46 -1.57
C LEU A 111 17.94 -6.54 -2.78
N GLN A 112 18.21 -5.24 -2.63
CA GLN A 112 17.89 -4.23 -3.64
C GLN A 112 18.42 -4.59 -5.04
N TYR A 113 19.56 -5.26 -5.17
CA TYR A 113 20.13 -5.62 -6.47
C TYR A 113 20.10 -7.11 -6.77
N ALA A 114 19.59 -7.93 -5.86
CA ALA A 114 19.62 -9.39 -5.93
C ALA A 114 18.28 -9.98 -6.38
N THR A 115 18.33 -11.16 -7.00
CA THR A 115 17.13 -11.96 -7.26
C THR A 115 16.81 -12.83 -6.05
N LEU A 116 15.58 -12.77 -5.55
CA LEU A 116 15.04 -13.68 -4.54
C LEU A 116 14.16 -14.74 -5.23
N ASN A 117 14.51 -16.01 -5.08
CA ASN A 117 13.66 -17.13 -5.47
C ASN A 117 13.02 -17.74 -4.21
N ILE A 118 11.70 -17.71 -4.12
CA ILE A 118 10.90 -18.33 -3.07
C ILE A 118 10.53 -19.75 -3.52
N LEU A 119 11.34 -20.71 -3.08
CA LEU A 119 11.19 -22.14 -3.33
C LEU A 119 10.59 -22.84 -2.09
N ILE A 120 9.67 -22.15 -1.42
CA ILE A 120 8.99 -22.56 -0.19
C ILE A 120 7.53 -22.86 -0.55
N SER A 121 6.99 -23.98 -0.05
CA SER A 121 5.60 -24.38 -0.28
C SER A 121 4.65 -24.00 0.86
N GLU A 122 5.19 -23.59 2.00
CA GLU A 122 4.44 -23.03 3.11
C GLU A 122 4.20 -21.52 2.95
N ASP A 123 3.03 -21.08 3.41
CA ASP A 123 2.63 -19.69 3.45
C ASP A 123 3.68 -18.80 4.10
N ASN A 124 3.92 -17.64 3.49
CA ASN A 124 4.74 -16.58 4.04
C ASN A 124 6.14 -17.07 4.43
N GLY A 125 6.82 -17.81 3.55
CA GLY A 125 8.18 -18.30 3.83
C GLY A 125 9.21 -17.21 4.14
N ILE A 126 8.91 -15.98 3.72
CA ILE A 126 9.71 -14.77 3.89
C ILE A 126 8.98 -13.82 4.84
N SER A 127 9.72 -13.07 5.68
CA SER A 127 9.17 -11.99 6.49
C SER A 127 9.93 -10.67 6.33
N PHE A 128 9.24 -9.57 6.64
CA PHE A 128 9.81 -8.23 6.71
C PHE A 128 9.89 -7.82 8.18
N ALA A 129 11.08 -7.46 8.68
CA ALA A 129 11.21 -7.10 10.09
C ALA A 129 10.54 -5.74 10.38
N ALA A 130 9.70 -5.68 11.42
CA ALA A 130 9.03 -4.45 11.83
C ALA A 130 10.01 -3.31 12.17
N THR A 131 11.18 -3.63 12.74
CA THR A 131 12.23 -2.65 13.03
C THR A 131 12.85 -2.02 11.78
N ALA A 132 12.72 -2.67 10.62
CA ALA A 132 13.22 -2.19 9.34
C ALA A 132 12.15 -1.46 8.53
N ASN A 133 10.88 -1.52 8.92
CA ASN A 133 9.75 -0.92 8.22
C ASN A 133 9.71 0.60 8.42
N THR A 134 10.73 1.27 7.89
CA THR A 134 10.95 2.74 7.94
C THR A 134 10.88 3.37 6.54
N GLY A 135 10.60 2.55 5.52
CA GLY A 135 10.58 2.92 4.11
C GLY A 135 10.20 1.73 3.23
N THR A 136 10.71 1.72 2.00
CA THR A 136 10.38 0.70 0.99
C THR A 136 11.35 -0.47 1.03
N PHE A 137 10.88 -1.69 1.26
CA PHE A 137 11.68 -2.90 1.06
C PHE A 137 11.91 -3.11 -0.43
N ARG A 138 13.18 -3.18 -0.86
CA ARG A 138 13.57 -3.33 -2.25
C ARG A 138 14.16 -4.71 -2.51
N VAL A 139 13.68 -5.34 -3.57
CA VAL A 139 14.16 -6.62 -4.07
C VAL A 139 14.46 -6.48 -5.55
N GLY A 140 15.67 -6.85 -5.96
CA GLY A 140 16.11 -6.76 -7.34
C GLY A 140 15.18 -7.51 -8.28
N GLY A 141 14.98 -8.80 -8.05
CA GLY A 141 13.98 -9.62 -8.74
C GLY A 141 13.30 -10.58 -7.77
N LEU A 142 12.05 -10.96 -8.01
CA LEU A 142 11.25 -11.76 -7.09
C LEU A 142 10.55 -12.90 -7.83
N ASN A 143 11.01 -14.13 -7.61
CA ASN A 143 10.41 -15.32 -8.18
C ASN A 143 9.77 -16.21 -7.11
N SER A 144 8.74 -16.98 -7.47
CA SER A 144 8.32 -18.15 -6.68
C SER A 144 8.18 -19.40 -7.55
N SER A 145 8.17 -20.57 -6.92
CA SER A 145 7.89 -21.85 -7.60
C SER A 145 6.66 -22.57 -7.06
N SER A 146 5.92 -21.92 -6.15
CA SER A 146 4.73 -22.46 -5.48
C SER A 146 3.63 -21.41 -5.42
N GLN A 147 2.42 -21.85 -5.09
CA GLN A 147 1.26 -20.98 -4.87
C GLN A 147 1.17 -20.44 -3.43
N ALA A 148 2.21 -20.62 -2.62
CA ALA A 148 2.22 -20.12 -1.24
C ALA A 148 2.17 -18.58 -1.22
N PRO A 149 1.32 -17.96 -0.37
CA PRO A 149 1.20 -16.51 -0.29
C PRO A 149 2.48 -15.84 0.22
N LEU A 150 2.67 -14.59 -0.20
CA LEU A 150 3.61 -13.64 0.42
C LEU A 150 2.82 -12.44 0.94
N ALA A 151 2.78 -12.28 2.27
CA ALA A 151 2.12 -11.15 2.91
C ALA A 151 2.98 -9.89 2.85
N LEU A 152 2.39 -8.80 2.37
CA LEU A 152 2.95 -7.46 2.34
C LEU A 152 2.71 -6.76 3.69
N GLN A 153 3.19 -7.38 4.75
CA GLN A 153 3.17 -6.81 6.10
C GLN A 153 4.43 -7.20 6.85
N ASP A 154 4.80 -6.38 7.83
CA ASP A 154 5.93 -6.67 8.69
C ASP A 154 5.57 -7.67 9.80
N THR A 155 6.58 -8.04 10.59
CA THR A 155 6.43 -8.97 11.71
C THR A 155 5.55 -8.46 12.87
N ALA A 156 5.16 -7.18 12.87
CA ALA A 156 4.17 -6.60 13.78
C ALA A 156 2.78 -6.48 13.14
N GLY A 157 2.62 -6.86 11.88
CA GLY A 157 1.37 -6.78 11.13
C GLY A 157 1.09 -5.42 10.50
N ALA A 158 2.04 -4.49 10.52
CA ALA A 158 1.89 -3.21 9.82
C ALA A 158 2.14 -3.37 8.32
N ALA A 159 1.48 -2.56 7.51
CA ALA A 159 1.68 -2.52 6.06
C ALA A 159 3.15 -2.22 5.72
N ILE A 160 3.69 -2.92 4.74
CA ILE A 160 4.98 -2.60 4.12
C ILE A 160 4.77 -2.10 2.69
N THR A 161 5.75 -1.39 2.15
CA THR A 161 5.84 -1.14 0.70
C THR A 161 6.94 -2.00 0.13
N LEU A 162 6.61 -2.87 -0.83
CA LEU A 162 7.55 -3.74 -1.53
C LEU A 162 7.83 -3.19 -2.93
N ASP A 163 9.09 -2.96 -3.27
CA ASP A 163 9.55 -2.56 -4.60
C ASP A 163 10.34 -3.69 -5.25
N VAL A 164 9.89 -4.12 -6.42
CA VAL A 164 10.46 -5.25 -7.18
C VAL A 164 10.96 -4.77 -8.53
N GLY A 165 12.13 -5.26 -8.94
CA GLY A 165 12.63 -5.12 -10.31
C GLY A 165 13.87 -4.24 -10.45
N SER A 166 14.47 -3.76 -9.36
CA SER A 166 15.65 -2.88 -9.39
C SER A 166 16.91 -3.52 -9.99
N ASN A 167 16.92 -4.82 -10.28
CA ASN A 167 17.97 -5.47 -11.06
C ASN A 167 17.69 -5.52 -12.58
N ASN A 168 16.57 -4.95 -13.03
CA ASN A 168 16.12 -4.88 -14.42
C ASN A 168 15.83 -6.22 -15.10
N LEU A 169 15.72 -7.31 -14.33
CA LEU A 169 15.36 -8.63 -14.86
C LEU A 169 13.85 -8.88 -14.77
N ASN A 170 13.39 -9.83 -15.56
CA ASN A 170 12.04 -10.36 -15.41
C ASN A 170 11.90 -11.14 -14.10
N SER A 171 10.69 -11.20 -13.57
CA SER A 171 10.37 -11.86 -12.31
C SER A 171 8.95 -12.41 -12.37
N GLU A 172 8.67 -13.51 -11.66
CA GLU A 172 7.35 -14.16 -11.68
C GLU A 172 6.93 -14.73 -10.33
N ILE A 173 5.72 -14.43 -9.88
CA ILE A 173 5.16 -15.03 -8.66
C ILE A 173 3.90 -15.81 -8.97
N TYR A 174 3.88 -17.07 -8.54
CA TYR A 174 2.77 -18.01 -8.69
C TYR A 174 1.86 -18.07 -7.46
N GLY A 175 2.31 -17.51 -6.33
CA GLY A 175 1.54 -17.38 -5.11
C GLY A 175 0.96 -15.97 -4.95
N PRO A 176 -0.16 -15.81 -4.24
CA PRO A 176 -0.79 -14.50 -4.12
C PRO A 176 -0.01 -13.59 -3.18
N LEU A 177 0.10 -12.32 -3.58
CA LEU A 177 0.46 -11.24 -2.66
C LEU A 177 -0.75 -10.89 -1.80
N THR A 178 -0.57 -10.78 -0.48
CA THR A 178 -1.67 -10.59 0.48
C THR A 178 -1.38 -9.49 1.50
N GLY A 179 -2.36 -9.08 2.30
CA GLY A 179 -2.16 -8.15 3.42
C GLY A 179 -2.23 -6.65 3.05
N PRO A 180 -2.03 -5.75 4.01
CA PRO A 180 -2.34 -4.32 3.84
C PRO A 180 -1.29 -3.52 3.04
N GLY A 181 -0.20 -4.15 2.62
CA GLY A 181 0.95 -3.46 2.00
C GLY A 181 0.76 -3.01 0.56
N ASN A 182 1.68 -2.16 0.12
CA ASN A 182 1.75 -1.58 -1.21
C ASN A 182 2.74 -2.33 -2.09
N LEU A 183 2.49 -2.32 -3.40
CA LEU A 183 3.40 -2.86 -4.41
C LEU A 183 3.95 -1.74 -5.30
N ILE A 184 5.26 -1.76 -5.52
CA ILE A 184 5.96 -0.94 -6.50
C ILE A 184 6.66 -1.88 -7.49
N LYS A 185 6.48 -1.61 -8.79
CA LYS A 185 7.24 -2.21 -9.87
C LYS A 185 8.22 -1.18 -10.43
N SER A 186 9.51 -1.52 -10.37
CA SER A 186 10.62 -0.72 -10.87
C SER A 186 11.49 -1.51 -11.87
N GLY A 187 12.43 -0.82 -12.52
CA GLY A 187 13.37 -1.40 -13.48
C GLY A 187 12.73 -1.88 -14.79
N ASP A 188 13.57 -2.25 -15.75
CA ASP A 188 13.16 -2.49 -17.15
C ASP A 188 12.43 -3.82 -17.40
N GLY A 189 12.56 -4.80 -16.50
CA GLY A 189 11.96 -6.11 -16.65
C GLY A 189 10.44 -6.15 -16.51
N ILE A 190 9.88 -7.34 -16.71
CA ILE A 190 8.47 -7.67 -16.51
C ILE A 190 8.30 -8.37 -15.16
N PHE A 191 7.34 -7.95 -14.35
CA PHE A 191 6.93 -8.69 -13.16
C PHE A 191 5.55 -9.32 -13.39
N TYR A 192 5.50 -10.64 -13.41
CA TYR A 192 4.30 -11.42 -13.64
C TYR A 192 3.64 -11.80 -12.30
N LEU A 193 2.35 -11.47 -12.16
CA LEU A 193 1.49 -11.92 -11.07
C LEU A 193 0.46 -12.92 -11.63
N PHE A 194 0.69 -14.21 -11.37
CA PHE A 194 -0.17 -15.28 -11.90
C PHE A 194 -1.32 -15.67 -10.96
N ALA A 195 -1.26 -15.27 -9.69
CA ALA A 195 -2.22 -15.67 -8.66
C ALA A 195 -3.30 -14.62 -8.39
N GLN A 196 -4.36 -15.05 -7.70
CA GLN A 196 -5.38 -14.15 -7.19
C GLN A 196 -4.85 -13.39 -5.97
N ASN A 197 -4.26 -12.23 -6.22
CA ASN A 197 -3.74 -11.34 -5.18
C ASN A 197 -4.88 -10.76 -4.32
N THR A 198 -4.59 -10.49 -3.05
CA THR A 198 -5.55 -9.93 -2.08
C THR A 198 -4.90 -8.86 -1.20
N TYR A 199 -3.77 -8.30 -1.62
CA TYR A 199 -3.21 -7.14 -0.93
C TYR A 199 -4.12 -5.93 -1.13
N THR A 200 -4.24 -5.07 -0.12
CA THR A 200 -5.21 -3.96 -0.15
C THR A 200 -4.55 -2.59 -0.33
N GLY A 201 -3.23 -2.51 -0.40
CA GLY A 201 -2.49 -1.27 -0.61
C GLY A 201 -2.38 -0.86 -2.08
N ASN A 202 -1.74 0.29 -2.31
CA ASN A 202 -1.57 0.88 -3.63
C ASN A 202 -0.62 0.07 -4.52
N THR A 203 -0.84 0.20 -5.83
CA THR A 203 0.03 -0.38 -6.86
C THR A 203 0.65 0.74 -7.69
N THR A 204 1.98 0.79 -7.74
CA THR A 204 2.72 1.78 -8.53
C THR A 204 3.63 1.09 -9.53
N VAL A 205 3.52 1.43 -10.82
CA VAL A 205 4.40 0.97 -11.88
C VAL A 205 5.28 2.13 -12.31
N ASN A 206 6.49 2.21 -11.75
CA ASN A 206 7.47 3.25 -12.06
C ASN A 206 8.15 3.01 -13.41
N LYS A 207 8.51 1.76 -13.70
CA LYS A 207 9.23 1.38 -14.92
C LYS A 207 9.00 -0.08 -15.29
N GLY A 208 9.13 -0.39 -16.58
CA GLY A 208 8.95 -1.74 -17.13
C GLY A 208 7.48 -2.16 -17.08
N VAL A 209 7.22 -3.46 -17.07
CA VAL A 209 5.86 -3.99 -17.16
C VAL A 209 5.46 -4.68 -15.86
N LEU A 210 4.31 -4.34 -15.30
CA LEU A 210 3.58 -5.20 -14.38
C LEU A 210 2.53 -5.97 -15.19
N SER A 211 2.60 -7.28 -15.21
CA SER A 211 1.67 -8.14 -15.96
C SER A 211 0.79 -8.89 -14.97
N ILE A 212 -0.53 -8.77 -15.10
CA ILE A 212 -1.52 -9.42 -14.24
C ILE A 212 -2.46 -10.30 -15.05
N ASP A 213 -2.61 -11.55 -14.61
CA ASP A 213 -3.44 -12.56 -15.29
C ASP A 213 -4.90 -12.58 -14.80
N LEU A 214 -5.18 -11.92 -13.68
CA LEU A 214 -6.49 -11.87 -13.04
C LEU A 214 -6.83 -10.43 -12.62
N PRO A 215 -8.12 -10.03 -12.64
CA PRO A 215 -8.58 -8.71 -12.18
C PRO A 215 -8.64 -8.67 -10.65
N VAL A 216 -7.51 -8.38 -10.01
CA VAL A 216 -7.32 -8.57 -8.56
C VAL A 216 -6.57 -7.41 -7.91
N LEU A 217 -6.55 -6.24 -8.54
CA LEU A 217 -6.11 -5.02 -7.90
C LEU A 217 -7.10 -4.62 -6.80
N ALA A 218 -6.64 -3.85 -5.82
CA ALA A 218 -7.47 -3.48 -4.68
C ALA A 218 -8.48 -2.38 -5.05
N ASP A 219 -9.78 -2.69 -4.93
CA ASP A 219 -10.90 -1.83 -5.32
C ASP A 219 -10.87 -0.42 -4.74
N THR A 220 -10.27 -0.24 -3.55
CA THR A 220 -10.19 1.06 -2.85
C THR A 220 -8.83 1.74 -2.99
N ALA A 221 -7.86 1.08 -3.60
CA ALA A 221 -6.49 1.55 -3.69
C ALA A 221 -6.23 2.39 -4.94
N THR A 222 -5.11 3.11 -4.93
CA THR A 222 -4.60 3.85 -6.08
C THR A 222 -3.73 2.94 -6.95
N LEU A 223 -4.03 2.91 -8.25
CA LEU A 223 -3.13 2.42 -9.29
C LEU A 223 -2.43 3.61 -9.96
N SER A 224 -1.10 3.66 -9.90
CA SER A 224 -0.30 4.70 -10.54
C SER A 224 0.68 4.11 -11.54
N ILE A 225 0.60 4.54 -12.79
CA ILE A 225 1.50 4.09 -13.87
C ILE A 225 2.27 5.31 -14.37
N ALA A 226 3.59 5.32 -14.17
CA ALA A 226 4.47 6.38 -14.65
C ALA A 226 4.61 6.34 -16.18
N SER A 227 5.16 7.39 -16.80
CA SER A 227 5.34 7.46 -18.26
C SER A 227 6.29 6.40 -18.83
N THR A 228 7.09 5.76 -17.99
CA THR A 228 8.01 4.67 -18.34
C THR A 228 7.56 3.30 -17.83
N GLY A 229 6.39 3.24 -17.18
CA GLY A 229 5.77 2.02 -16.68
C GLY A 229 4.62 1.59 -17.57
N PHE A 230 4.30 0.29 -17.55
CA PHE A 230 3.20 -0.29 -18.30
C PHE A 230 2.47 -1.32 -17.44
N LEU A 231 1.15 -1.32 -17.49
CA LEU A 231 0.31 -2.38 -16.93
C LEU A 231 -0.20 -3.25 -18.06
N GLU A 232 0.17 -4.52 -18.09
CA GLU A 232 -0.36 -5.50 -19.03
C GLU A 232 -1.47 -6.30 -18.35
N LEU A 233 -2.69 -6.20 -18.91
CA LEU A 233 -3.86 -6.93 -18.45
C LEU A 233 -4.06 -8.17 -19.33
N PHE A 234 -3.51 -9.30 -18.90
CA PHE A 234 -3.56 -10.58 -19.62
C PHE A 234 -4.85 -11.38 -19.31
N HIS A 235 -5.96 -10.66 -19.19
CA HIS A 235 -7.31 -11.18 -19.05
C HIS A 235 -8.27 -10.36 -19.94
N SER A 236 -9.54 -10.74 -20.03
CA SER A 236 -10.57 -9.98 -20.79
C SER A 236 -11.57 -9.25 -19.91
N GLU A 237 -11.44 -9.38 -18.60
CA GLU A 237 -12.33 -8.80 -17.59
C GLU A 237 -11.99 -7.35 -17.22
N GLU A 238 -12.89 -6.70 -16.49
CA GLU A 238 -12.66 -5.39 -15.86
C GLU A 238 -12.15 -5.61 -14.42
N ASP A 239 -11.01 -5.00 -14.10
CA ASP A 239 -10.50 -4.89 -12.73
C ASP A 239 -10.86 -3.53 -12.14
N VAL A 240 -11.01 -3.44 -10.83
CA VAL A 240 -11.54 -2.26 -10.14
C VAL A 240 -10.47 -1.60 -9.27
N VAL A 241 -10.38 -0.27 -9.34
CA VAL A 241 -9.47 0.54 -8.49
C VAL A 241 -10.16 1.81 -7.99
N GLY A 242 -9.74 2.33 -6.84
CA GLY A 242 -10.31 3.55 -6.26
C GLY A 242 -9.79 4.84 -6.91
N SER A 243 -8.56 4.80 -7.44
CA SER A 243 -7.99 5.90 -8.21
C SER A 243 -7.02 5.36 -9.27
N LEU A 244 -6.93 6.06 -10.40
CA LEU A 244 -5.97 5.77 -11.45
C LEU A 244 -5.17 7.03 -11.77
N VAL A 245 -3.85 6.89 -11.82
CA VAL A 245 -2.92 7.93 -12.26
C VAL A 245 -2.14 7.38 -13.44
N LEU A 246 -2.19 8.07 -14.59
CA LEU A 246 -1.43 7.68 -15.79
C LEU A 246 -0.48 8.82 -16.17
N ALA A 247 0.82 8.54 -16.20
CA ALA A 247 1.89 9.50 -16.45
C ALA A 247 1.82 10.77 -15.58
N GLY A 248 1.43 10.62 -14.31
CA GLY A 248 1.27 11.73 -13.35
C GLY A 248 -0.09 12.44 -13.41
N GLU A 249 -0.93 12.11 -14.40
CA GLU A 249 -2.27 12.68 -14.53
C GLU A 249 -3.30 11.77 -13.84
N VAL A 250 -4.01 12.31 -12.85
CA VAL A 250 -5.14 11.64 -12.20
C VAL A 250 -6.28 11.49 -13.21
N LYS A 251 -6.82 10.28 -13.33
CA LYS A 251 -7.93 9.92 -14.21
C LYS A 251 -9.23 9.91 -13.42
N GLY A 252 -10.29 10.41 -14.05
CA GLY A 252 -11.62 10.39 -13.48
C GLY A 252 -12.23 8.98 -13.45
N PRO A 253 -13.45 8.83 -12.91
CA PRO A 253 -14.23 7.62 -13.04
C PRO A 253 -14.43 7.24 -14.51
N GLY A 254 -14.33 5.94 -14.80
CA GLY A 254 -14.44 5.45 -16.16
C GLY A 254 -13.78 4.10 -16.35
N VAL A 255 -13.78 3.64 -17.58
CA VAL A 255 -13.11 2.39 -17.98
C VAL A 255 -11.92 2.75 -18.88
N TYR A 256 -10.74 2.27 -18.47
CA TYR A 256 -9.47 2.54 -19.12
C TYR A 256 -8.86 1.24 -19.63
N ASP A 257 -8.42 1.26 -20.88
CA ASP A 257 -7.85 0.09 -21.56
C ASP A 257 -6.75 0.52 -22.54
N SER A 258 -6.32 -0.39 -23.40
CA SER A 258 -5.27 -0.14 -24.39
C SER A 258 -5.63 0.91 -25.45
N THR A 259 -6.91 1.28 -25.60
CA THR A 259 -7.37 2.25 -26.59
C THR A 259 -7.38 3.69 -26.08
N ASN A 260 -7.43 3.90 -24.76
CA ASN A 260 -7.61 5.24 -24.15
C ASN A 260 -6.63 5.57 -23.00
N SER A 261 -5.69 4.69 -22.69
CA SER A 261 -4.66 4.88 -21.65
C SER A 261 -3.42 5.64 -22.11
N GLY A 262 -3.35 6.05 -23.37
CA GLY A 262 -2.13 6.63 -23.96
C GLY A 262 -1.00 5.61 -24.16
N GLY A 263 -1.33 4.31 -24.24
CA GLY A 263 -0.38 3.22 -24.42
C GLY A 263 0.25 2.68 -23.13
N LEU A 264 -0.23 3.13 -21.95
CA LEU A 264 0.27 2.70 -20.64
C LEU A 264 -0.44 1.45 -20.10
N ILE A 265 -1.63 1.15 -20.61
CA ILE A 265 -2.32 -0.13 -20.38
C ILE A 265 -2.21 -0.96 -21.65
N LEU A 266 -1.78 -2.21 -21.51
CA LEU A 266 -1.59 -3.19 -22.57
C LEU A 266 -2.54 -4.38 -22.34
N GLY A 267 -2.65 -5.26 -23.34
CA GLY A 267 -3.48 -6.46 -23.27
C GLY A 267 -4.96 -6.20 -23.57
N SER A 268 -5.80 -7.17 -23.20
CA SER A 268 -7.24 -7.20 -23.51
C SER A 268 -8.15 -6.79 -22.35
N GLY A 269 -7.61 -6.70 -21.14
CA GLY A 269 -8.37 -6.36 -19.95
C GLY A 269 -8.62 -4.87 -19.84
N LYS A 270 -9.36 -4.47 -18.80
CA LYS A 270 -9.69 -3.06 -18.55
C LYS A 270 -9.58 -2.73 -17.07
N ILE A 271 -9.27 -1.47 -16.76
CA ILE A 271 -9.36 -0.89 -15.42
C ILE A 271 -10.62 -0.04 -15.33
N ARG A 272 -11.51 -0.38 -14.42
CA ARG A 272 -12.62 0.45 -13.98
C ARG A 272 -12.16 1.26 -12.77
N VAL A 273 -12.08 2.57 -12.96
CA VAL A 273 -11.84 3.50 -11.86
C VAL A 273 -13.17 3.78 -11.20
N LEU A 274 -13.34 3.24 -9.99
CA LEU A 274 -14.37 3.69 -9.06
C LEU A 274 -13.90 5.01 -8.45
N GLY A 275 -13.97 6.06 -9.25
CA GLY A 275 -13.97 7.39 -8.65
C GLY A 275 -15.38 7.68 -8.15
N ALA A 276 -15.45 8.41 -7.04
CA ALA A 276 -16.62 9.21 -6.75
C ALA A 276 -16.99 10.02 -8.01
N PRO A 277 -18.29 10.12 -8.30
CA PRO A 277 -18.79 10.26 -9.66
C PRO A 277 -18.40 11.57 -10.32
N THR A 278 -18.11 11.48 -11.62
CA THR A 278 -18.12 12.64 -12.52
C THR A 278 -19.55 13.10 -12.70
N GLY A 279 -19.74 14.40 -12.51
CA GLY A 279 -21.04 15.02 -12.33
C GLY A 279 -21.14 15.51 -10.89
N GLY A 280 -21.66 16.72 -10.69
CA GLY A 280 -21.72 17.34 -9.38
C GLY A 280 -22.57 16.57 -8.37
N PHE A 281 -23.06 17.26 -7.34
CA PHE A 281 -23.91 16.69 -6.28
C PHE A 281 -24.88 15.58 -6.71
N THR A 282 -25.62 15.76 -7.82
CA THR A 282 -26.60 14.76 -8.31
C THR A 282 -25.96 13.41 -8.58
N SER A 283 -24.81 13.39 -9.26
CA SER A 283 -24.14 12.14 -9.59
C SER A 283 -23.57 11.50 -8.33
N TYR A 284 -23.09 12.29 -7.36
CA TYR A 284 -22.70 11.81 -6.04
C TYR A 284 -23.85 11.09 -5.33
N MET A 285 -25.06 11.64 -5.38
CA MET A 285 -26.21 10.95 -4.80
C MET A 285 -26.63 9.68 -5.56
N ASP A 286 -26.26 9.55 -6.84
CA ASP A 286 -26.54 8.35 -7.63
C ASP A 286 -25.68 7.14 -7.20
N THR A 287 -24.57 7.33 -6.48
CA THR A 287 -23.77 6.21 -5.94
C THR A 287 -24.40 5.53 -4.73
N PHE A 288 -25.53 6.03 -4.22
CA PHE A 288 -26.27 5.44 -3.11
C PHE A 288 -27.57 4.80 -3.61
N PRO A 289 -27.53 3.57 -4.18
CA PRO A 289 -28.70 2.92 -4.77
C PRO A 289 -29.76 2.50 -3.76
N SER A 290 -29.42 2.43 -2.47
CA SER A 290 -30.34 2.13 -1.37
C SER A 290 -31.26 3.30 -1.00
N LEU A 291 -30.90 4.52 -1.36
CA LEU A 291 -31.67 5.73 -1.07
C LEU A 291 -32.79 5.92 -2.09
N SER A 292 -33.96 6.33 -1.61
CA SER A 292 -35.07 6.69 -2.50
C SER A 292 -34.78 8.00 -3.24
N SER A 293 -35.50 8.29 -4.33
CA SER A 293 -35.35 9.57 -5.04
C SER A 293 -35.56 10.80 -4.15
N GLY A 294 -36.40 10.70 -3.10
CA GLY A 294 -36.64 11.78 -2.15
C GLY A 294 -35.47 11.98 -1.17
N ASP A 295 -34.84 10.88 -0.78
CA ASP A 295 -33.69 10.88 0.13
C ASP A 295 -32.41 11.39 -0.54
N LYS A 296 -32.41 11.52 -1.88
CA LYS A 296 -31.27 12.01 -2.66
C LYS A 296 -31.24 13.53 -2.87
N THR A 297 -32.18 14.27 -2.28
CA THR A 297 -32.22 15.73 -2.45
C THR A 297 -31.15 16.44 -1.60
N ALA A 298 -30.69 17.62 -2.03
CA ALA A 298 -29.62 18.38 -1.34
C ALA A 298 -29.89 18.67 0.15
N ASN A 299 -31.17 18.79 0.52
CA ASN A 299 -31.62 19.11 1.87
C ASN A 299 -32.16 17.88 2.63
N ALA A 300 -32.14 16.69 2.02
CA ALA A 300 -32.49 15.48 2.75
C ALA A 300 -31.35 15.08 3.71
N ASP A 301 -31.74 14.31 4.71
CA ASP A 301 -30.93 13.78 5.81
C ASP A 301 -31.46 12.36 6.08
N PRO A 302 -31.05 11.37 5.25
CA PRO A 302 -31.64 10.03 5.26
C PRO A 302 -31.31 9.23 6.53
N ASP A 303 -30.14 9.47 7.11
CA ASP A 303 -29.58 8.81 8.28
C ASP A 303 -29.87 9.56 9.59
N LYS A 304 -30.43 10.77 9.51
CA LYS A 304 -31.03 11.55 10.61
C LYS A 304 -30.02 12.02 11.64
N ASP A 305 -28.84 12.39 11.20
CA ASP A 305 -27.79 12.95 12.04
C ASP A 305 -27.84 14.50 12.13
N GLY A 306 -28.71 15.13 11.34
CA GLY A 306 -28.87 16.58 11.26
C GLY A 306 -27.96 17.26 10.24
N ILE A 307 -27.21 16.50 9.44
CA ILE A 307 -26.35 16.96 8.36
C ILE A 307 -27.07 16.65 7.04
N THR A 308 -27.15 17.64 6.14
CA THR A 308 -27.81 17.41 4.86
C THR A 308 -26.85 16.81 3.84
N ASN A 309 -27.37 16.04 2.88
CA ASN A 309 -26.61 15.44 1.78
C ASN A 309 -25.65 16.42 1.09
N LEU A 310 -26.06 17.68 0.88
CA LEU A 310 -25.20 18.69 0.25
C LEU A 310 -23.97 19.04 1.12
N VAL A 311 -24.13 19.05 2.44
CA VAL A 311 -23.02 19.25 3.39
C VAL A 311 -22.11 18.03 3.39
N GLU A 312 -22.67 16.82 3.33
CA GLU A 312 -21.91 15.58 3.28
C GLU A 312 -21.11 15.42 2.00
N TYR A 313 -21.69 15.84 0.87
CA TYR A 313 -20.99 15.95 -0.39
C TYR A 313 -19.87 17.00 -0.34
N ALA A 314 -20.10 18.15 0.28
CA ALA A 314 -19.13 19.25 0.29
C ALA A 314 -17.96 19.03 1.27
N LEU A 315 -18.15 18.31 2.36
CA LEU A 315 -17.13 18.12 3.40
C LEU A 315 -16.54 16.71 3.39
N SER A 316 -15.26 16.62 3.76
CA SER A 316 -14.54 15.35 3.79
C SER A 316 -15.01 14.47 4.95
N GLY A 317 -15.12 13.16 4.70
CA GLY A 317 -15.34 12.15 5.74
C GLY A 317 -16.79 11.92 6.15
N LEU A 318 -17.77 12.43 5.40
CA LEU A 318 -19.20 12.27 5.68
C LEU A 318 -19.88 11.30 4.67
N ASN A 319 -21.03 10.70 5.04
CA ASN A 319 -21.72 9.67 4.28
C ASN A 319 -23.26 9.69 4.47
N PRO A 320 -24.03 9.99 3.40
CA PRO A 320 -25.51 10.08 3.39
C PRO A 320 -26.33 8.88 3.89
N THR A 321 -25.69 7.80 4.30
CA THR A 321 -26.32 6.56 4.75
C THR A 321 -25.87 6.11 6.13
N SER A 322 -24.97 6.86 6.78
CA SER A 322 -24.34 6.45 8.05
C SER A 322 -24.17 7.67 8.96
N PRO A 323 -24.83 7.69 10.13
CA PRO A 323 -24.82 8.86 11.00
C PRO A 323 -23.41 9.34 11.34
N ASP A 324 -23.14 10.61 11.06
CA ASP A 324 -21.84 11.23 11.23
C ASP A 324 -21.86 12.34 12.29
N THR A 325 -20.69 12.94 12.52
CA THR A 325 -20.57 14.17 13.28
C THR A 325 -19.84 15.20 12.46
N LEU A 326 -20.35 16.43 12.44
CA LEU A 326 -19.72 17.52 11.71
C LEU A 326 -18.33 17.79 12.31
N GLY A 327 -17.27 17.33 11.63
CA GLY A 327 -15.87 17.40 12.08
C GLY A 327 -15.26 18.81 12.16
N ALA A 328 -16.08 19.84 12.33
CA ALA A 328 -15.64 21.21 12.48
C ALA A 328 -14.76 21.34 13.72
N THR A 329 -13.48 21.62 13.52
CA THR A 329 -12.57 21.83 14.65
C THR A 329 -12.60 23.30 15.01
N LEU A 330 -13.16 23.64 16.18
CA LEU A 330 -12.95 24.95 16.80
C LEU A 330 -11.70 24.85 17.70
N SER A 331 -10.57 25.32 17.20
CA SER A 331 -9.31 25.32 17.95
C SER A 331 -8.68 26.70 17.93
N SER A 332 -8.25 27.18 19.10
CA SER A 332 -7.59 28.48 19.26
C SER A 332 -8.36 29.66 18.64
N GLY A 333 -9.70 29.61 18.67
CA GLY A 333 -10.57 30.64 18.09
C GLY A 333 -10.74 30.56 16.57
N SER A 334 -10.16 29.55 15.90
CA SER A 334 -10.36 29.30 14.48
C SER A 334 -11.34 28.15 14.27
N LEU A 335 -12.37 28.41 13.45
CA LEU A 335 -13.29 27.42 12.93
C LEU A 335 -12.72 26.89 11.60
N THR A 336 -12.52 25.58 11.48
CA THR A 336 -11.94 24.97 10.27
C THR A 336 -12.78 23.78 9.79
N PHE A 337 -12.99 23.70 8.47
CA PHE A 337 -13.65 22.59 7.79
C PHE A 337 -12.77 22.02 6.68
N ASN A 338 -12.72 20.69 6.59
CA ASN A 338 -12.04 19.98 5.52
C ASN A 338 -13.00 19.78 4.35
N LYS A 339 -12.60 20.21 3.16
CA LYS A 339 -13.40 20.07 1.95
C LYS A 339 -13.24 18.67 1.37
N ARG A 340 -14.31 18.17 0.78
CA ARG A 340 -14.24 16.98 -0.08
C ARG A 340 -13.52 17.35 -1.39
N ALA A 341 -12.51 16.57 -1.75
CA ALA A 341 -11.69 16.83 -2.95
C ALA A 341 -12.55 16.82 -4.23
N GLU A 342 -13.56 15.97 -4.27
CA GLU A 342 -14.50 15.78 -5.37
C GLU A 342 -15.36 17.02 -5.59
N ALA A 343 -15.95 17.57 -4.52
CA ALA A 343 -16.74 18.81 -4.60
C ALA A 343 -15.88 20.03 -5.02
N VAL A 344 -14.60 20.04 -4.65
CA VAL A 344 -13.65 21.08 -5.06
C VAL A 344 -13.30 20.93 -6.54
N THR A 345 -13.06 19.70 -7.00
CA THR A 345 -12.71 19.40 -8.40
C THR A 345 -13.89 19.68 -9.34
N ASN A 346 -15.09 19.26 -8.95
CA ASN A 346 -16.33 19.52 -9.70
C ASN A 346 -16.69 21.01 -9.72
N ASN A 347 -16.16 21.78 -8.76
CA ASN A 347 -16.33 23.23 -8.66
C ASN A 347 -17.81 23.65 -8.66
N ASP A 348 -18.69 22.83 -8.09
CA ASP A 348 -20.15 22.98 -8.08
C ASP A 348 -20.71 23.42 -6.72
N ILE A 349 -19.84 23.70 -5.76
CA ILE A 349 -20.18 24.17 -4.41
C ILE A 349 -19.59 25.56 -4.13
N ASN A 350 -20.39 26.42 -3.52
CA ASN A 350 -19.95 27.64 -2.86
C ASN A 350 -19.77 27.40 -1.36
N TYR A 351 -18.57 27.69 -0.85
CA TYR A 351 -18.26 27.70 0.58
C TYR A 351 -18.24 29.14 1.06
N ILE A 352 -19.19 29.52 1.90
CA ILE A 352 -19.37 30.89 2.38
C ILE A 352 -19.30 30.89 3.89
N ILE A 353 -18.46 31.75 4.47
CA ILE A 353 -18.47 31.99 5.93
C ILE A 353 -19.39 33.18 6.20
N GLU A 354 -20.32 32.98 7.13
CA GLU A 354 -21.19 34.04 7.62
C GLU A 354 -21.00 34.22 9.13
N THR A 355 -21.13 35.45 9.62
CA THR A 355 -21.09 35.77 11.05
C THR A 355 -22.37 36.48 11.49
N SER A 356 -22.69 36.35 12.78
CA SER A 356 -23.81 37.04 13.43
C SER A 356 -23.47 37.36 14.88
N VAL A 357 -24.05 38.42 15.43
CA VAL A 357 -23.96 38.78 16.85
C VAL A 357 -25.02 38.05 17.71
N ASN A 358 -25.89 37.26 17.11
CA ASN A 358 -26.90 36.46 17.81
C ASN A 358 -27.12 35.08 17.13
N LEU A 359 -27.55 34.07 17.90
CA LEU A 359 -27.84 32.69 17.45
C LEU A 359 -29.24 32.55 16.80
N GLY A 360 -29.79 33.64 16.25
CA GLY A 360 -31.22 33.86 15.95
C GLY A 360 -32.15 32.64 15.80
N GLY A 361 -33.24 32.63 16.58
CA GLY A 361 -34.47 31.84 16.32
C GLY A 361 -35.43 32.48 15.30
N ALA A 362 -35.13 33.72 14.88
CA ALA A 362 -35.55 34.34 13.61
C ALA A 362 -34.25 34.72 12.87
N PRO A 363 -34.23 34.84 11.52
CA PRO A 363 -32.99 35.15 10.82
C PRO A 363 -32.40 36.47 11.34
N GLY A 364 -31.39 36.37 12.20
CA GLY A 364 -30.47 37.47 12.43
C GLY A 364 -29.74 37.74 11.13
N ASP A 365 -29.35 39.00 10.89
CA ASP A 365 -28.62 39.39 9.69
C ASP A 365 -27.24 38.71 9.67
N TRP A 366 -27.19 37.50 9.14
CA TRP A 366 -25.95 36.79 8.86
C TRP A 366 -25.21 37.56 7.78
N THR A 367 -24.00 38.02 8.13
CA THR A 367 -23.17 38.80 7.22
C THR A 367 -22.06 37.92 6.68
N THR A 368 -21.95 37.83 5.36
CA THR A 368 -20.84 37.15 4.70
C THR A 368 -19.52 37.82 5.05
N VAL A 369 -18.52 37.04 5.44
CA VAL A 369 -17.17 37.50 5.75
C VAL A 369 -16.14 36.77 4.89
N VAL A 370 -14.97 37.38 4.74
CA VAL A 370 -13.84 36.75 4.07
C VAL A 370 -13.25 35.68 4.99
N PRO A 371 -13.10 34.42 4.54
CA PRO A 371 -12.42 33.38 5.31
C PRO A 371 -10.96 33.76 5.60
N THR A 372 -10.42 33.29 6.72
CA THR A 372 -8.99 33.43 7.05
C THR A 372 -8.12 32.59 6.10
N ALA A 373 -8.58 31.39 5.72
CA ALA A 373 -7.99 30.60 4.65
C ALA A 373 -9.09 29.93 3.83
N ASN A 374 -8.86 29.81 2.52
CA ASN A 374 -9.76 29.14 1.59
C ASN A 374 -8.93 28.53 0.45
N ASP A 375 -8.51 27.28 0.64
CA ASP A 375 -7.68 26.53 -0.31
C ASP A 375 -8.41 25.26 -0.79
N PRO A 376 -7.85 24.45 -1.71
CA PRO A 376 -8.51 23.24 -2.19
C PRO A 376 -8.82 22.19 -1.11
N THR A 377 -8.17 22.25 0.04
CA THR A 377 -8.30 21.24 1.12
C THR A 377 -9.14 21.75 2.30
N THR A 378 -9.07 23.04 2.61
CA THR A 378 -9.73 23.60 3.79
C THR A 378 -10.38 24.96 3.55
N ILE A 379 -11.36 25.27 4.39
CA ILE A 379 -11.84 26.64 4.61
C ILE A 379 -11.85 26.91 6.11
N SER A 380 -11.31 28.05 6.52
CA SER A 380 -11.23 28.43 7.93
C SER A 380 -11.55 29.90 8.17
N TYR A 381 -12.01 30.21 9.38
CA TYR A 381 -12.27 31.56 9.84
C TYR A 381 -11.87 31.71 11.30
N THR A 382 -10.98 32.67 11.56
CA THR A 382 -10.57 33.07 12.91
C THR A 382 -11.55 34.10 13.46
N LEU A 383 -12.18 33.76 14.58
CA LEU A 383 -13.09 34.66 15.29
C LEU A 383 -12.34 35.90 15.80
N PRO A 384 -12.91 37.11 15.67
CA PRO A 384 -12.30 38.32 16.18
C PRO A 384 -12.07 38.27 17.70
N ALA A 385 -10.85 38.59 18.15
CA ALA A 385 -10.54 38.69 19.57
C ALA A 385 -11.13 39.98 20.18
N GLY A 386 -11.62 39.90 21.42
CA GLY A 386 -12.08 41.07 22.19
C GLY A 386 -13.44 41.66 21.79
N GLN A 387 -14.18 41.03 20.87
CA GLN A 387 -15.54 41.41 20.49
C GLN A 387 -16.60 40.74 21.40
N PRO A 388 -17.85 41.24 21.46
CA PRO A 388 -18.97 40.52 22.08
C PRO A 388 -19.21 39.16 21.40
N LYS A 389 -20.14 38.34 21.93
CA LYS A 389 -20.45 36.99 21.39
C LYS A 389 -20.75 37.06 19.88
N ILE A 390 -19.79 36.63 19.06
CA ILE A 390 -19.93 36.44 17.62
C ILE A 390 -20.08 34.94 17.35
N PHE A 391 -21.08 34.60 16.56
CA PHE A 391 -21.30 33.28 16.01
C PHE A 391 -20.80 33.27 14.58
N ALA A 392 -20.15 32.19 14.17
CA ALA A 392 -19.74 31.94 12.79
C ALA A 392 -20.35 30.62 12.32
N ARG A 393 -20.71 30.57 11.04
CA ARG A 393 -21.16 29.33 10.39
C ARG A 393 -20.54 29.21 9.00
N LEU A 394 -20.39 27.96 8.57
CA LEU A 394 -20.21 27.65 7.16
C LEU A 394 -21.59 27.50 6.53
N LYS A 395 -21.82 28.23 5.44
CA LYS A 395 -22.97 28.08 4.56
C LYS A 395 -22.49 27.45 3.26
N ILE A 396 -23.12 26.34 2.92
CA ILE A 396 -22.83 25.56 1.72
C ILE A 396 -24.01 25.74 0.78
N THR A 397 -23.75 26.18 -0.45
CA THR A 397 -24.77 26.22 -1.51
C THR A 397 -24.23 25.57 -2.76
N GLN A 398 -25.12 24.94 -3.52
CA GLN A 398 -24.80 24.54 -4.88
C GLN A 398 -24.66 25.78 -5.77
N LYS A 399 -23.82 25.70 -6.81
CA LYS A 399 -23.64 26.77 -7.81
C LYS A 399 -24.72 26.80 -8.89
#